data_AF-A0A494Y1X3-F1
#
_entry.id   AF-A0A494Y1X3-F1
#
_cell.length_a   1.000
_cell.length_b   1.000
_cell.length_c   1.000
_cell.angle_alpha   90.00
_cell.angle_beta   90.00
_cell.angle_gamma   90.00
#
_symmetry.space_group_name_H-M   'P 1'
#
loop_
_entity.id
_entity.type
_entity.pdbx_description
1 polymer ?
#
loop_
_entity_poly.entity_id
_entity_poly.type
_entity_poly.pdbx_seq_one_letter_code
_entity_poly.pdbx_strand_id
1 'polypeptide(L)'
;MLQSMVSLVLSMQEQMGAIEEQMRRLAQELPEVELVKSIPGVGDKLAAAIVSEIGDAQQFEDPKLLVAFAGLDPGVSGQFVATSNRITKRGSKRLRKALYLAVQCGLRRNTNEGIREYYDKKRQEGKPYKVTVIACANKLLHHV
;
A
#
# COMPACT_ATOMS: atom_id res chain seq x y z
N MET A 1 35.49 -13.50 16.55
CA MET A 1 34.70 -12.29 16.23
C MET A 1 33.85 -12.48 14.98
N LEU A 2 34.44 -12.73 13.79
CA LEU A 2 33.67 -12.93 12.55
C LEU A 2 32.67 -14.11 12.63
N GLN A 3 33.10 -15.28 13.13
CA GLN A 3 32.22 -16.44 13.31
C GLN A 3 31.02 -16.13 14.21
N SER A 4 31.24 -15.40 15.31
CA SER A 4 30.19 -14.97 16.23
C SER A 4 29.18 -14.02 15.56
N MET A 5 29.65 -13.11 14.68
CA MET A 5 28.76 -12.22 13.91
C MET A 5 27.94 -13.00 12.88
N VAL A 6 28.53 -13.99 12.21
CA VAL A 6 27.81 -14.87 11.28
C VAL A 6 26.73 -15.66 12.01
N SER A 7 27.06 -16.29 13.14
CA SER A 7 26.08 -17.01 13.97
C SER A 7 24.93 -16.11 14.43
N LEU A 8 25.21 -14.86 14.80
CA LEU A 8 24.17 -13.90 15.19
C LEU A 8 23.23 -13.56 14.03
N VAL A 9 23.77 -13.30 12.83
CA VAL A 9 22.95 -13.01 11.65
C VAL A 9 22.05 -14.19 11.30
N LEU A 10 22.57 -15.43 11.35
CA LEU A 10 21.78 -16.63 11.08
C LEU A 10 20.64 -16.81 12.11
N SER A 11 20.92 -16.60 13.39
CA SER A 11 19.88 -16.67 14.44
C SER A 11 18.80 -15.59 14.24
N MET A 12 19.16 -14.37 13.87
CA MET A 12 18.21 -13.31 13.54
C MET A 12 17.34 -13.68 12.33
N GLN A 13 17.91 -14.33 11.31
CA GLN A 13 17.16 -14.80 10.14
C GLN A 13 16.14 -15.89 10.51
N GLU A 14 16.52 -16.83 11.39
CA GLU A 14 15.59 -17.84 11.90
C GLU A 14 14.44 -17.22 12.70
N GLN A 15 14.75 -16.26 13.59
CA GLN A 15 13.75 -15.53 14.36
C GLN A 15 12.80 -14.73 13.45
N MET A 16 13.34 -14.07 12.41
CA MET A 16 12.53 -13.39 11.40
C MET A 16 11.58 -14.36 10.70
N GLY A 17 12.07 -15.54 10.30
CA GLY A 17 11.24 -16.57 9.67
C GLY A 17 10.10 -17.05 10.57
N ALA A 18 10.38 -17.26 11.86
CA ALA A 18 9.37 -17.66 12.84
C ALA A 18 8.28 -16.58 13.02
N ILE A 19 8.68 -15.31 13.09
CA ILE A 19 7.74 -14.18 13.21
C ILE A 19 6.91 -14.03 11.92
N GLU A 20 7.52 -14.16 10.74
CA GLU A 20 6.79 -14.09 9.47
C GLU A 20 5.72 -15.21 9.37
N GLU A 21 6.01 -16.40 9.87
CA GLU A 21 5.06 -17.51 9.89
C GLU A 21 3.90 -17.25 10.88
N GLN A 22 4.19 -16.70 12.06
CA GLN A 22 3.15 -16.27 13.00
C GLN A 22 2.25 -15.18 12.41
N MET A 23 2.85 -14.17 11.76
CA MET A 23 2.09 -13.13 11.06
C MET A 23 1.18 -13.73 9.99
N ARG A 24 1.66 -14.71 9.22
CA ARG A 24 0.85 -15.37 8.19
C ARG A 24 -0.35 -16.09 8.78
N ARG A 25 -0.15 -16.84 9.88
CA ARG A 25 -1.25 -17.56 10.55
C ARG A 25 -2.33 -16.62 11.07
N LEU A 26 -1.93 -15.56 11.79
CA LEU A 26 -2.87 -14.56 12.28
C LEU A 26 -3.59 -13.84 11.13
N ALA A 27 -2.90 -13.57 10.02
CA ALA A 27 -3.50 -12.94 8.86
C ALA A 27 -4.54 -13.83 8.14
N GLN A 28 -4.40 -15.16 8.20
CA GLN A 28 -5.38 -16.11 7.63
C GLN A 28 -6.70 -16.15 8.41
N GLU A 29 -6.71 -15.71 9.67
CA GLU A 29 -7.91 -15.63 10.49
C GLU A 29 -8.76 -14.39 10.17
N LEU A 30 -8.22 -13.45 9.37
CA LEU A 30 -8.85 -12.19 9.04
C LEU A 30 -9.40 -12.21 7.59
N PRO A 31 -10.73 -12.19 7.38
CA PRO A 31 -11.30 -12.19 6.03
C PRO A 31 -10.90 -10.97 5.20
N GLU A 32 -10.60 -9.84 5.86
CA GLU A 32 -10.13 -8.61 5.22
C GLU A 32 -8.79 -8.81 4.52
N VAL A 33 -7.92 -9.69 5.03
CA VAL A 33 -6.62 -9.97 4.42
C VAL A 33 -6.82 -10.68 3.09
N GLU A 34 -7.71 -11.66 3.01
CA GLU A 34 -8.00 -12.37 1.76
C GLU A 34 -8.68 -11.45 0.74
N LEU A 35 -9.55 -10.53 1.18
CA LEU A 35 -10.10 -9.50 0.31
C LEU A 35 -8.99 -8.61 -0.28
N VAL A 36 -8.10 -8.07 0.55
CA VAL A 36 -7.00 -7.21 0.08
C VAL A 36 -6.00 -7.97 -0.80
N LYS A 37 -5.76 -9.25 -0.49
CA LYS A 37 -4.89 -10.14 -1.28
C LYS A 37 -5.49 -10.53 -2.63
N SER A 38 -6.81 -10.48 -2.78
CA SER A 38 -7.47 -10.71 -4.07
C SER A 38 -7.08 -9.68 -5.13
N ILE A 39 -6.56 -8.51 -4.71
CA ILE A 39 -6.01 -7.48 -5.58
C ILE A 39 -4.73 -8.02 -6.25
N PRO A 40 -4.71 -8.17 -7.59
CA PRO A 40 -3.55 -8.71 -8.28
C PRO A 40 -2.29 -7.85 -8.00
N GLY A 41 -1.20 -8.53 -7.63
CA GLY A 41 0.06 -7.90 -7.22
C GLY A 41 0.20 -7.68 -5.71
N VAL A 42 -0.84 -7.94 -4.92
CA VAL A 42 -0.76 -7.93 -3.44
C VAL A 42 -0.54 -9.37 -2.95
N GLY A 43 0.54 -9.59 -2.19
CA GLY A 43 0.82 -10.86 -1.52
C GLY A 43 0.57 -10.80 -0.01
N ASP A 44 0.65 -11.95 0.68
CA ASP A 44 0.29 -12.09 2.09
C ASP A 44 0.87 -11.00 3.00
N LYS A 45 2.18 -10.76 2.92
CA LYS A 45 2.87 -9.76 3.76
C LYS A 45 2.35 -8.35 3.52
N LEU A 46 1.98 -8.04 2.28
CA LEU A 46 1.50 -6.72 1.92
C LEU A 46 0.02 -6.53 2.28
N ALA A 47 -0.80 -7.57 2.09
CA ALA A 47 -2.18 -7.58 2.52
C ALA A 47 -2.28 -7.44 4.04
N ALA A 48 -1.53 -8.26 4.80
CA ALA A 48 -1.46 -8.17 6.25
C ALA A 48 -0.99 -6.78 6.72
N ALA A 49 0.01 -6.19 6.06
CA ALA A 49 0.47 -4.84 6.39
C ALA A 49 -0.62 -3.78 6.15
N ILE A 50 -1.34 -3.84 5.02
CA ILE A 50 -2.44 -2.92 4.73
C ILE A 50 -3.56 -3.06 5.76
N VAL A 51 -4.04 -4.27 6.01
CA VAL A 51 -5.11 -4.54 6.98
C VAL A 51 -4.70 -4.10 8.39
N SER A 52 -3.47 -4.41 8.81
CA SER A 52 -2.95 -4.02 10.13
C SER A 52 -2.89 -2.50 10.34
N GLU A 53 -2.66 -1.74 9.27
CA GLU A 53 -2.61 -0.27 9.32
C GLU A 53 -3.99 0.37 9.25
N ILE A 54 -4.93 -0.26 8.55
CA ILE A 54 -6.33 0.18 8.48
C ILE A 54 -7.03 -0.12 9.81
N GLY A 55 -6.76 -1.27 10.41
CA GLY A 55 -7.48 -1.77 11.58
C GLY A 55 -8.92 -2.11 11.20
N ASP A 56 -9.88 -1.62 11.98
CA ASP A 56 -11.30 -1.79 11.68
C ASP A 56 -11.72 -0.91 10.50
N ALA A 57 -12.00 -1.51 9.33
CA ALA A 57 -12.43 -0.76 8.16
C ALA A 57 -13.82 -0.09 8.34
N GLN A 58 -14.65 -0.59 9.26
CA GLN A 58 -16.00 -0.05 9.51
C GLN A 58 -15.98 1.35 10.13
N GLN A 59 -14.83 1.79 10.67
CA GLN A 59 -14.66 3.15 11.18
C GLN A 59 -14.68 4.21 10.06
N PHE A 60 -14.56 3.81 8.79
CA PHE A 60 -14.54 4.71 7.64
C PHE A 60 -15.88 4.67 6.90
N GLU A 61 -16.75 5.65 7.16
CA GLU A 61 -18.07 5.76 6.52
C GLU A 61 -18.00 6.06 5.00
N ASP A 62 -16.90 6.68 4.54
CA ASP A 62 -16.64 7.00 3.13
C ASP A 62 -15.20 6.59 2.78
N PRO A 63 -14.97 5.91 1.63
CA PRO A 63 -13.62 5.64 1.11
C PRO A 63 -12.69 6.86 1.07
N LYS A 64 -13.24 8.08 0.92
CA LYS A 64 -12.46 9.33 1.00
C LYS A 64 -11.81 9.55 2.37
N LEU A 65 -12.45 9.10 3.46
CA LEU A 65 -11.88 9.16 4.80
C LEU A 65 -10.68 8.22 4.91
N LEU A 66 -10.76 7.03 4.31
CA LEU A 66 -9.64 6.11 4.24
C LEU A 66 -8.48 6.68 3.38
N VAL A 67 -8.79 7.35 2.27
CA VAL A 67 -7.79 8.07 1.44
C VAL A 67 -7.12 9.19 2.23
N ALA A 68 -7.88 9.95 3.02
CA ALA A 68 -7.35 10.99 3.91
C ALA A 68 -6.51 10.39 5.05
N PHE A 69 -6.94 9.26 5.61
CA PHE A 69 -6.19 8.49 6.60
C PHE A 69 -4.89 7.92 6.04
N ALA A 70 -4.83 7.54 4.77
CA ALA A 70 -3.58 7.22 4.08
C ALA A 70 -2.75 8.47 3.73
N GLY A 71 -3.33 9.67 3.82
CA GLY A 71 -2.74 10.94 3.41
C GLY A 71 -2.42 10.99 1.91
N LEU A 72 -3.27 10.35 1.10
CA LEU A 72 -3.21 10.31 -0.36
C LEU A 72 -4.14 11.34 -1.01
N ASP A 73 -4.91 12.07 -0.20
CA ASP A 73 -5.78 13.15 -0.63
C ASP A 73 -4.95 14.36 -1.12
N PRO A 74 -5.41 15.05 -2.18
CA PRO A 74 -4.76 16.27 -2.64
C PRO A 74 -4.90 17.36 -1.58
N GLY A 75 -3.80 18.01 -1.21
CA GLY A 75 -3.84 19.15 -0.31
C GLY A 75 -4.56 20.31 -0.95
N VAL A 76 -5.62 20.79 -0.29
CA VAL A 76 -6.34 22.00 -0.69
C VAL A 76 -5.69 23.22 -0.03
N SER A 77 -5.28 24.20 -0.84
CA SER A 77 -4.73 25.48 -0.39
C SER A 77 -5.70 26.62 -0.74
N GLY A 78 -6.72 26.84 0.11
CA GLY A 78 -7.66 27.96 -0.03
C GLY A 78 -8.44 28.01 -1.36
N GLN A 79 -9.03 29.18 -1.66
CA GLN A 79 -9.91 29.47 -2.82
C GLN A 79 -9.29 29.22 -4.21
N PHE A 80 -8.04 28.77 -4.30
CA PHE A 80 -7.37 28.48 -5.56
C PHE A 80 -7.22 26.97 -5.76
N VAL A 81 -7.89 26.45 -6.79
CA VAL A 81 -7.62 25.12 -7.33
C VAL A 81 -6.34 25.23 -8.16
N ALA A 82 -5.18 24.99 -7.56
CA ALA A 82 -3.94 24.95 -8.31
C ALA A 82 -3.94 23.74 -9.26
N THR A 83 -3.37 23.91 -10.45
CA THR A 83 -3.28 22.89 -11.52
C THR A 83 -2.59 21.59 -11.08
N SER A 84 -1.80 21.63 -9.99
CA SER A 84 -1.14 20.47 -9.40
C SER A 84 -1.01 20.58 -7.88
N ASN A 85 -1.95 19.98 -7.14
CA ASN A 85 -1.85 19.87 -5.69
C ASN A 85 -0.99 18.66 -5.26
N ARG A 86 -0.11 18.88 -4.27
CA ARG A 86 0.65 17.79 -3.64
C ARG A 86 -0.28 17.05 -2.67
N ILE A 87 -0.05 15.74 -2.48
CA ILE A 87 -0.75 15.00 -1.42
C ILE A 87 -0.44 15.59 -0.04
N THR A 88 -1.41 15.52 0.88
CA THR A 88 -1.27 16.10 2.23
C THR A 88 -0.18 15.44 3.06
N LYS A 89 0.00 14.12 2.91
CA LYS A 89 0.87 13.27 3.72
C LYS A 89 0.57 13.27 5.23
N ARG A 90 -0.57 13.81 5.66
CA ARG A 90 -0.96 13.93 7.08
C ARG A 90 -1.30 12.59 7.74
N GLY A 91 -1.79 11.64 6.93
CA GLY A 91 -2.15 10.29 7.37
C GLY A 91 -0.98 9.29 7.52
N SER A 92 -1.31 8.00 7.71
CA SER A 92 -0.35 6.91 7.94
C SER A 92 0.70 6.81 6.83
N LYS A 93 1.96 7.02 7.22
CA LYS A 93 3.13 6.84 6.32
C LYS A 93 3.33 5.38 5.94
N ARG A 94 2.97 4.45 6.83
CA ARG A 94 3.12 3.01 6.63
C ARG A 94 2.08 2.48 5.65
N LEU A 95 0.80 2.83 5.84
CA LEU A 95 -0.27 2.52 4.88
C LEU A 95 0.05 3.08 3.49
N ARG A 96 0.47 4.34 3.41
CA ARG A 96 0.88 4.97 2.15
C ARG A 96 2.02 4.21 1.45
N LYS A 97 3.02 3.75 2.21
CA LYS A 97 4.14 2.97 1.68
C LYS A 97 3.66 1.60 1.18
N ALA A 98 2.79 0.93 1.93
CA ALA A 98 2.23 -0.36 1.55
C ALA A 98 1.43 -0.25 0.24
N LEU A 99 0.55 0.75 0.13
CA LEU A 99 -0.22 1.01 -1.10
C LEU A 99 0.68 1.37 -2.29
N TYR A 100 1.73 2.15 -2.08
CA TYR A 100 2.72 2.43 -3.12
C TYR A 100 3.39 1.14 -3.62
N LEU A 101 3.79 0.25 -2.72
CA LEU A 101 4.37 -1.06 -3.08
C LEU A 101 3.34 -1.95 -3.78
N ALA A 102 2.07 -1.92 -3.37
CA ALA A 102 1.00 -2.70 -4.00
C ALA A 102 0.85 -2.31 -5.48
N VAL A 103 0.85 -1.01 -5.78
CA VAL A 103 0.85 -0.53 -7.17
C VAL A 103 2.09 -0.97 -7.91
N GLN A 104 3.28 -0.86 -7.32
CA GLN A 104 4.52 -1.27 -8.00
C GLN A 104 4.52 -2.77 -8.33
N CYS A 105 4.04 -3.61 -7.42
CA CYS A 105 3.90 -5.04 -7.64
C CYS A 105 2.83 -5.34 -8.69
N GLY A 106 1.69 -4.65 -8.68
CA GLY A 106 0.65 -4.77 -9.70
C GLY A 106 1.12 -4.35 -11.10
N LEU A 107 1.94 -3.30 -11.20
CA LEU A 107 2.55 -2.86 -12.46
C LEU A 107 3.66 -3.79 -12.95
N ARG A 108 4.34 -4.49 -12.03
CA ARG A 108 5.40 -5.43 -12.37
C ARG A 108 4.81 -6.57 -13.20
N ARG A 109 5.39 -6.81 -14.39
CA ARG A 109 4.94 -7.84 -15.34
C ARG A 109 3.45 -7.74 -15.72
N ASN A 110 2.84 -6.55 -15.58
CA ASN A 110 1.42 -6.33 -15.82
C ASN A 110 0.51 -7.28 -15.02
N THR A 111 0.88 -7.57 -13.77
CA THR A 111 0.12 -8.47 -12.89
C THR A 111 -1.30 -7.96 -12.64
N ASN A 112 -1.51 -6.65 -12.68
CA ASN A 112 -2.82 -6.01 -12.52
C ASN A 112 -3.15 -5.13 -13.72
N GLU A 113 -3.99 -5.64 -14.62
CA GLU A 113 -4.41 -4.95 -15.84
C GLU A 113 -5.17 -3.66 -15.54
N GLY A 114 -6.10 -3.66 -14.59
CA GLY A 114 -6.89 -2.48 -14.23
C GLY A 114 -6.08 -1.33 -13.63
N ILE A 115 -5.01 -1.63 -12.87
CA ILE A 115 -4.02 -0.63 -12.45
C ILE A 115 -3.17 -0.19 -13.63
N ARG A 116 -2.74 -1.13 -14.49
CA ARG A 116 -1.87 -0.84 -15.63
C ARG A 116 -2.52 0.12 -16.62
N GLU A 117 -3.77 -0.12 -16.99
CA GLU A 117 -4.55 0.76 -17.86
C GLU A 117 -4.70 2.16 -17.26
N TYR A 118 -5.02 2.24 -15.97
CA TYR A 118 -5.15 3.51 -15.28
C TYR A 118 -3.82 4.27 -15.20
N TYR A 119 -2.73 3.55 -14.93
CA TYR A 119 -1.38 4.09 -14.93
C TYR A 119 -1.01 4.65 -16.32
N ASP A 120 -1.22 3.88 -17.39
CA ASP A 120 -0.89 4.30 -18.75
C ASP A 120 -1.72 5.51 -19.18
N LYS A 121 -3.03 5.53 -18.88
CA LYS A 121 -3.88 6.70 -19.09
C LYS A 121 -3.33 7.95 -18.40
N LYS A 122 -2.95 7.84 -17.13
CA LYS A 122 -2.38 8.97 -16.37
C LYS A 122 -1.00 9.40 -16.88
N ARG A 123 -0.20 8.50 -17.44
CA ARG A 123 1.07 8.83 -18.10
C ARG A 123 0.85 9.55 -19.43
N GLN A 124 -0.15 9.16 -20.21
CA GLN A 124 -0.55 9.83 -21.45
C GLN A 124 -1.07 11.26 -21.19
N GLU A 125 -1.76 11.49 -20.06
CA GLU A 125 -2.13 12.83 -19.58
C GLU A 125 -0.92 13.71 -19.18
N GLY A 126 0.32 13.24 -19.35
CA GLY A 126 1.54 13.99 -19.04
C GLY A 126 1.93 13.98 -17.56
N LYS A 127 1.28 13.17 -16.72
CA LYS A 127 1.57 13.18 -15.27
C LYS A 127 2.93 12.55 -14.96
N PRO A 128 3.72 13.13 -14.03
CA PRO A 128 4.98 12.53 -13.58
C PRO A 128 4.78 11.13 -13.00
N TYR A 129 5.82 10.29 -13.09
CA TYR A 129 5.78 8.90 -12.61
C TYR A 129 5.22 8.76 -11.19
N LYS A 130 5.80 9.49 -10.22
CA LYS A 130 5.38 9.40 -8.81
C LYS A 130 3.95 9.85 -8.59
N VAL A 131 3.48 10.87 -9.31
CA VAL A 131 2.09 11.35 -9.23
C VAL A 131 1.13 10.28 -9.76
N THR A 132 1.53 9.61 -10.84
CA THR A 132 0.76 8.52 -11.47
C THR A 132 0.62 7.33 -10.54
N VAL A 133 1.72 6.88 -9.91
CA VAL A 133 1.71 5.77 -8.94
C VAL A 133 0.84 6.11 -7.73
N ILE A 134 0.93 7.33 -7.21
CA ILE A 134 0.08 7.79 -6.09
C ILE A 134 -1.39 7.86 -6.48
N ALA A 135 -1.72 8.27 -7.71
CA ALA A 135 -3.09 8.23 -8.21
C ALA A 135 -3.62 6.79 -8.30
N CYS A 136 -2.78 5.83 -8.71
CA CYS A 136 -3.15 4.41 -8.71
C CYS A 136 -3.35 3.88 -7.29
N ALA A 137 -2.52 4.30 -6.32
CA ALA A 137 -2.65 3.92 -4.93
C ALA A 137 -3.94 4.47 -4.30
N ASN A 138 -4.33 5.69 -4.68
CA ASN A 138 -5.62 6.26 -4.30
C ASN A 138 -6.78 5.45 -4.92
N LYS A 139 -6.69 5.09 -6.20
CA LYS A 139 -7.68 4.20 -6.86
C LYS A 139 -7.82 2.85 -6.15
N LEU A 140 -6.71 2.25 -5.69
CA LEU A 140 -6.74 0.98 -4.97
C LEU A 140 -7.56 1.04 -3.67
N LEU A 141 -7.51 2.14 -2.92
CA LEU A 141 -8.28 2.30 -1.68
C LEU A 141 -9.80 2.36 -1.89
N HIS A 142 -10.26 2.62 -3.12
CA HIS A 142 -11.68 2.52 -3.44
C HIS A 142 -12.13 1.07 -3.71
N HIS A 143 -11.19 0.12 -3.76
CA HIS A 143 -11.44 -1.31 -3.95
C HIS A 143 -11.18 -2.13 -2.67
N VAL A 144 -10.64 -1.51 -1.63
CA VAL A 144 -10.45 -2.08 -0.28
C VAL A 144 -11.64 -1.69 0.56
#